data_AF-A0A3D0QUT6-F1
#
_entry.id   AF-A0A3D0QUT6-F1
#
_cell.length_a   1.000
_cell.length_b   1.000
_cell.length_c   1.000
_cell.angle_alpha   90.00
_cell.angle_beta   90.00
_cell.angle_gamma   90.00
#
_symmetry.space_group_name_H-M   'P 1'
#
loop_
_entity.id
_entity.type
_entity.pdbx_description
1 polymer ?
#
loop_
_entity_poly.entity_id
_entity_poly.type
_entity_poly.pdbx_seq_one_letter_code
_entity_poly.pdbx_strand_id
1 'polypeptide(L)' 'MARSKSGNASALKRYWGSGAGAAKIRWGTPGDWTRCNRQLSKYLGPRAKGYCARMHKARTGAWPGSRANAGRRRR' A
#
# COMPACT_ATOMS: atom_id res chain seq x y z
N MET A 1 30.50 9.25 3.86
CA MET A 1 29.30 8.85 3.10
C MET A 1 28.11 9.70 3.55
N ALA A 2 27.40 10.34 2.61
CA ALA A 2 26.29 11.25 2.91
C ALA A 2 25.17 10.57 3.70
N ARG A 3 24.90 11.06 4.92
CA ARG A 3 23.75 10.68 5.73
C ARG A 3 22.48 11.30 5.13
N SER A 4 21.98 10.68 4.06
CA SER A 4 20.68 11.04 3.50
C SER A 4 19.60 10.82 4.56
N LYS A 5 18.71 11.80 4.68
CA LYS A 5 17.55 11.90 5.57
C LYS A 5 16.48 10.83 5.26
N SER A 6 16.85 9.55 5.22
CA SER A 6 16.07 8.42 4.70
C SER A 6 15.43 7.56 5.81
N GLY A 7 15.45 8.02 7.06
CA GLY A 7 15.14 7.22 8.25
C GLY A 7 13.72 6.63 8.33
N ASN A 8 12.77 7.12 7.53
CA ASN A 8 11.37 6.69 7.61
C ASN A 8 10.88 5.80 6.47
N ALA A 9 11.54 5.78 5.30
CA ALA A 9 11.00 5.07 4.14
C ALA A 9 11.07 3.54 4.30
N SER A 10 12.17 3.03 4.85
CA SER A 10 12.36 1.60 5.14
C SER A 10 11.49 1.14 6.31
N ALA A 11 11.32 1.97 7.33
CA ALA A 11 10.44 1.72 8.46
C ALA A 11 8.97 1.71 8.04
N LEU A 12 8.53 2.68 7.23
CA LEU A 12 7.19 2.66 6.62
C LEU A 12 6.99 1.39 5.79
N LYS A 13 8.02 0.96 5.04
CA LYS A 13 7.92 -0.22 4.19
C LYS A 13 7.70 -1.50 4.97
N ARG A 14 8.35 -1.65 6.12
CA ARG A 14 8.11 -2.76 7.04
C ARG A 14 6.74 -2.64 7.73
N TYR A 15 6.37 -1.45 8.21
CA TYR A 15 5.12 -1.21 8.92
C TYR A 15 3.87 -1.42 8.04
N TRP A 16 3.86 -0.89 6.83
CA TRP A 16 2.76 -1.01 5.87
C TRP A 16 2.82 -2.31 5.04
N GLY A 17 4.01 -2.91 4.92
CA GLY A 17 4.29 -4.13 4.14
C GLY A 17 4.16 -5.46 4.89
N SER A 18 4.30 -5.47 6.22
CA SER A 18 4.04 -6.68 7.05
C SER A 18 3.59 -6.36 8.48
N GLY A 19 3.81 -5.13 8.97
CA GLY A 19 3.45 -4.72 10.34
C GLY A 19 1.99 -4.27 10.51
N ALA A 20 1.69 -3.55 11.59
CA ALA A 20 0.31 -3.14 11.93
C ALA A 20 -0.39 -2.28 10.85
N GLY A 21 0.37 -1.55 10.00
CA GLY A 21 -0.19 -0.83 8.87
C GLY A 21 -0.80 -1.76 7.81
N ALA A 22 -0.24 -2.96 7.66
CA ALA A 22 -0.79 -4.04 6.84
C ALA A 22 -2.21 -4.43 7.24
N ALA A 23 -2.38 -4.65 8.54
CA ALA A 23 -3.63 -5.09 9.13
C ALA A 23 -4.68 -3.97 9.04
N LYS A 24 -4.26 -2.70 9.17
CA LYS A 24 -5.14 -1.53 8.97
C LYS A 24 -5.64 -1.41 7.52
N ILE A 25 -4.78 -1.68 6.54
CA ILE A 25 -5.19 -1.66 5.12
C ILE A 25 -6.09 -2.85 4.80
N ARG A 26 -5.90 -4.01 5.45
CA ARG A 26 -6.58 -5.28 5.12
C ARG A 26 -6.42 -5.62 3.64
N TRP A 27 -5.19 -5.93 3.25
CA TRP A 27 -4.88 -6.37 1.89
C TRP A 27 -5.76 -7.55 1.48
N GLY A 28 -6.31 -7.51 0.26
CA GLY A 28 -7.28 -8.51 -0.23
C GLY A 28 -8.74 -8.13 -0.01
N THR A 29 -9.03 -7.03 0.70
CA THR A 29 -10.40 -6.49 0.83
C THR A 29 -10.69 -5.41 -0.21
N PRO A 30 -11.96 -5.24 -0.63
CA PRO A 30 -12.33 -4.13 -1.50
C PRO A 30 -11.88 -2.77 -0.96
N GLY A 31 -11.19 -2.00 -1.81
CA GLY A 31 -10.74 -0.64 -1.48
C GLY A 31 -9.53 -0.57 -0.55
N ASP A 32 -8.78 -1.66 -0.40
CA ASP A 32 -7.50 -1.69 0.34
C ASP A 32 -6.51 -0.63 -0.20
N TRP A 33 -6.39 -0.49 -1.53
CA TRP A 33 -5.50 0.48 -2.15
C TRP A 33 -5.91 1.91 -1.84
N THR A 34 -7.21 2.19 -1.82
CA THR A 34 -7.74 3.52 -1.48
C THR A 34 -7.43 3.86 -0.02
N ARG A 35 -7.55 2.88 0.89
CA ARG A 35 -7.14 3.02 2.30
C ARG A 35 -5.64 3.30 2.43
N CYS A 36 -4.82 2.51 1.72
CA CYS A 36 -3.38 2.71 1.66
C CYS A 36 -3.05 4.12 1.16
N ASN A 37 -3.58 4.52 0.01
CA ASN A 37 -3.29 5.82 -0.57
C ASN A 37 -3.72 6.97 0.35
N ARG A 38 -4.87 6.87 1.01
CA ARG A 38 -5.36 7.91 1.94
C ARG A 38 -4.47 8.08 3.17
N GLN A 39 -3.94 6.99 3.72
CA GLN A 39 -3.05 7.04 4.87
C GLN A 39 -1.63 7.45 4.47
N LEU A 40 -1.10 6.86 3.40
CA LEU A 40 0.27 7.11 2.95
C LEU A 40 0.41 8.45 2.22
N SER A 41 -0.64 9.02 1.62
CA SER A 41 -0.57 10.35 0.98
C SER A 41 -0.16 11.43 1.98
N LYS A 42 -0.52 11.29 3.26
CA LYS A 42 -0.11 12.20 4.33
C LYS A 42 1.40 12.18 4.61
N TYR A 43 2.07 11.07 4.30
CA TYR A 43 3.49 10.87 4.62
C TYR A 43 4.41 10.90 3.38
N LEU A 44 3.95 10.34 2.26
CA LEU A 44 4.71 10.18 1.02
C LEU A 44 4.23 11.13 -0.09
N GLY A 45 3.12 11.83 0.13
CA GLY A 45 2.49 12.68 -0.88
C GLY A 45 2.10 11.88 -2.14
N PRO A 46 2.28 12.44 -3.35
CA PRO A 46 1.86 11.80 -4.59
C PRO A 46 2.57 10.48 -4.90
N ARG A 47 3.74 10.21 -4.29
CA ARG A 47 4.48 8.95 -4.44
C ARG A 47 3.77 7.76 -3.78
N ALA A 48 2.81 8.00 -2.89
CA ALA A 48 2.01 6.97 -2.22
C ALA A 48 1.26 6.07 -3.21
N LYS A 49 0.73 6.63 -4.31
CA LYS A 49 -0.06 5.88 -5.31
C LYS A 49 0.70 4.68 -5.88
N GLY A 50 1.90 4.93 -6.42
CA GLY A 50 2.74 3.88 -7.02
C GLY A 50 3.37 2.94 -6.00
N TYR A 51 3.51 3.39 -4.76
CA TYR A 51 3.96 2.55 -3.65
C TYR A 51 2.88 1.55 -3.21
N CYS A 52 1.67 2.05 -2.95
CA CYS A 52 0.50 1.25 -2.59
C CYS A 52 0.13 0.25 -3.69
N ALA A 53 0.27 0.63 -4.97
CA ALA A 53 -0.04 -0.28 -6.07
C ALA A 53 0.90 -1.49 -6.13
N ARG A 54 2.21 -1.28 -5.90
CA ARG A 54 3.19 -2.38 -5.83
C ARG A 54 2.96 -3.28 -4.62
N MET A 55 2.68 -2.69 -3.46
CA MET A 55 2.35 -3.44 -2.25
C MET A 55 1.09 -4.29 -2.42
N HIS A 56 0.06 -3.71 -3.06
CA HIS A 56 -1.16 -4.42 -3.38
C HIS A 56 -0.88 -5.66 -4.21
N LYS A 57 -0.20 -5.49 -5.36
CA LYS A 57 0.18 -6.61 -6.22
C LYS A 57 1.02 -7.66 -5.51
N ALA A 58 1.97 -7.24 -4.67
CA ALA A 58 2.82 -8.16 -3.93
C ALA A 58 2.05 -9.04 -2.94
N ARG A 59 0.88 -8.60 -2.45
CA ARG A 59 0.11 -9.34 -1.44
C ARG A 59 -1.14 -10.02 -1.98
N THR A 60 -1.84 -9.37 -2.91
CA THR A 60 -3.06 -9.91 -3.50
C THR A 60 -2.81 -10.63 -4.82
N GLY A 61 -1.61 -10.49 -5.38
CA GLY A 61 -1.26 -11.03 -6.71
C GLY A 61 -1.82 -10.21 -7.86
N ALA A 62 -2.69 -9.22 -7.61
CA ALA A 62 -3.36 -8.41 -8.62
C ALA A 62 -3.06 -6.91 -8.44
N TRP A 63 -3.12 -6.13 -9.52
CA TRP A 63 -2.99 -4.67 -9.42
C TRP A 63 -4.30 -4.04 -8.92
N PRO A 64 -4.25 -2.93 -8.17
CA PRO A 64 -5.45 -2.32 -7.60
C PRO A 64 -6.35 -1.81 -8.72
N GLY A 65 -7.63 -2.14 -8.65
CA GLY A 65 -8.60 -1.84 -9.72
C GLY A 65 -8.72 -2.89 -10.82
N SER A 66 -7.83 -3.90 -10.88
CA SER A 66 -8.01 -5.05 -11.77
C SER A 66 -9.26 -5.85 -11.41
N ARG A 67 -9.91 -6.43 -12.42
CA ARG A 67 -11.10 -7.30 -12.29
C ARG A 67 -10.82 -8.57 -11.46
N ALA A 68 -9.55 -8.98 -11.38
CA ALA A 68 -9.03 -10.06 -10.55
C ALA A 68 -8.95 -9.74 -9.04
N ASN A 69 -9.12 -8.47 -8.64
CA ASN A 69 -9.26 -8.16 -7.22
C ASN A 69 -10.58 -8.66 -6.69
N ALA A 70 -10.53 -9.39 -5.57
CA ALA A 70 -11.71 -9.88 -4.85
C ALA A 70 -12.77 -8.78 -4.63
N GLY A 71 -12.35 -7.52 -4.45
CA GLY A 71 -13.24 -6.38 -4.28
C GLY A 71 -14.03 -5.90 -5.52
N ARG A 72 -13.70 -6.40 -6.72
CA ARG A 72 -14.41 -6.05 -7.97
C ARG A 72 -15.30 -7.17 -8.50
N ARG A 73 -15.47 -8.29 -7.76
CA ARG A 73 -16.55 -9.25 -7.99
C ARG A 73 -17.88 -8.56 -7.68
N ARG A 74 -18.32 -7.68 -8.58
CA ARG A 74 -19.72 -7.31 -8.68
C ARG A 74 -20.44 -8.56 -9.17
N ARG A 75 -21.48 -8.90 -8.40
CA ARG A 75 -22.49 -9.91 -8.64
C ARG A 75 -23.11 -9.76 -10.02
#